data_AF-A0A7S7MWQ6-F1
#
_entry.id   AF-A0A7S7MWQ6-F1
#
_cell.length_a   1.000
_cell.length_b   1.000
_cell.length_c   1.000
_cell.angle_alpha   90.00
_cell.angle_beta   90.00
_cell.angle_gamma   90.00
#
_symmetry.space_group_name_H-M   'P 1'
#
loop_
_entity.id
_entity.type
_entity.pdbx_description
1 polymer ?
#
loop_
_entity_poly.entity_id
_entity_poly.type
_entity_poly.pdbx_seq_one_letter_code
_entity_poly.pdbx_strand_id
1 'polypeptide(L)'
;MRAVIELRGAEGTCTVVPFSNQKVTSKRKAQGVYEVRGTLGLIPLAPEGSGWGYSMGVGEKEVSAVVTYSRKIMTVKLQKDGQPYELVGAVSLHCEIADSAPVVVPVF
;
A
#
# COMPACT_ATOMS: atom_id res chain seq x y z
N MET A 1 10.45 -9.47 2.37
CA MET A 1 9.66 -10.09 1.28
C MET A 1 8.85 -9.05 0.50
N ARG A 2 8.48 -9.37 -0.75
CA ARG A 2 7.59 -8.53 -1.59
C ARG A 2 6.13 -8.86 -1.31
N ALA A 3 5.28 -7.83 -1.25
CA ALA A 3 3.84 -7.96 -1.06
C ALA A 3 3.10 -6.86 -1.82
N VAL A 4 1.81 -7.07 -2.07
CA VAL A 4 0.90 -6.02 -2.50
C VAL A 4 0.07 -5.59 -1.29
N ILE A 5 0.11 -4.30 -0.96
CA ILE A 5 -0.79 -3.70 0.03
C ILE A 5 -1.94 -3.05 -0.74
N GLU A 6 -3.15 -3.52 -0.52
CA GLU A 6 -4.33 -2.95 -1.16
C GLU A 6 -5.08 -2.11 -0.13
N LEU A 7 -5.20 -0.81 -0.40
CA LEU A 7 -6.07 0.08 0.37
C LEU A 7 -7.44 0.10 -0.30
N ARG A 8 -8.52 0.02 0.50
CA ARG A 8 -9.89 0.01 0.00
C ARG A 8 -10.78 1.02 0.71
N GLY A 9 -11.63 1.69 -0.06
CA GLY A 9 -12.66 2.61 0.40
C GLY A 9 -12.11 3.84 1.14
N ALA A 10 -13.04 4.70 1.57
CA ALA A 10 -12.71 6.02 2.12
C ALA A 10 -11.86 5.94 3.39
N GLU A 11 -12.07 4.93 4.24
CA GLU A 11 -11.28 4.72 5.46
C GLU A 11 -9.88 4.13 5.18
N GLY A 12 -9.65 3.67 3.95
CA GLY A 12 -8.37 3.13 3.50
C GLY A 12 -8.00 1.83 4.19
N THR A 13 -8.96 0.92 4.41
CA THR A 13 -8.72 -0.40 5.01
C THR A 13 -7.66 -1.15 4.20
N CYS A 14 -6.61 -1.65 4.86
CA CYS A 14 -5.54 -2.37 4.19
C CYS A 14 -5.71 -3.89 4.23
N THR A 15 -5.45 -4.53 3.09
CA THR A 15 -5.18 -5.97 3.00
C THR A 15 -3.77 -6.18 2.47
N VAL A 16 -3.17 -7.31 2.84
CA VAL A 16 -1.82 -7.70 2.40
C VAL A 16 -1.94 -8.98 1.58
N VAL A 17 -1.35 -8.98 0.38
CA VAL A 17 -1.42 -10.07 -0.59
C VAL A 17 0.02 -10.52 -0.94
N PRO A 18 0.28 -11.83 -1.06
CA PRO A 18 -0.65 -12.97 -0.96
C PRO A 18 -0.91 -13.47 0.46
N PHE A 19 -0.27 -12.87 1.47
CA PHE A 19 -0.40 -13.31 2.87
C PHE A 19 -0.90 -12.16 3.74
N SER A 20 -1.79 -12.47 4.68
CA SER A 20 -2.15 -11.51 5.73
C SER A 20 -0.92 -11.23 6.61
N ASN A 21 -0.69 -9.96 6.95
CA ASN A 21 0.36 -9.56 7.88
C ASN A 21 -0.22 -8.58 8.90
N GLN A 22 -0.36 -9.03 10.15
CA GLN A 22 -0.93 -8.24 11.23
C GLN A 22 -0.10 -7.00 11.61
N LYS A 23 1.17 -6.93 11.18
CA LYS A 23 2.04 -5.77 11.43
C LYS A 23 1.80 -4.64 10.43
N VAL A 24 1.17 -4.92 9.29
CA VAL A 24 0.83 -3.90 8.31
C VAL A 24 -0.54 -3.34 8.66
N THR A 25 -0.58 -2.04 8.89
CA THR A 25 -1.81 -1.33 9.27
C THR A 25 -1.91 -0.05 8.47
N SER A 26 -3.13 0.37 8.15
CA SER A 26 -3.40 1.65 7.53
C SER A 26 -4.25 2.54 8.43
N LYS A 27 -4.17 3.85 8.18
CA LYS A 27 -5.04 4.86 8.78
C LYS A 27 -5.26 6.01 7.81
N ARG A 28 -6.51 6.42 7.61
CA ARG A 28 -6.85 7.70 6.99
C ARG A 28 -6.44 8.86 7.90
N LYS A 29 -5.68 9.81 7.37
CA LYS A 29 -5.22 11.02 8.09
C LYS A 29 -6.01 12.26 7.70
N ALA A 30 -6.39 12.35 6.45
CA ALA A 30 -7.23 13.39 5.88
C ALA A 30 -7.89 12.84 4.61
N GLN A 31 -8.79 13.62 4.00
CA GLN A 31 -9.36 13.27 2.70
C GLN A 31 -8.24 13.00 1.68
N GLY A 32 -8.25 11.80 1.11
CA GLY A 32 -7.24 11.36 0.15
C GLY A 32 -5.83 11.17 0.70
N VAL A 33 -5.63 11.16 2.02
CA VAL A 33 -4.32 10.94 2.64
C VAL A 33 -4.36 9.74 3.56
N TYR A 34 -3.59 8.71 3.22
CA TYR A 34 -3.51 7.45 3.96
C TYR A 34 -2.08 7.22 4.44
N GLU A 35 -1.93 6.84 5.70
CA GLU A 35 -0.67 6.34 6.25
C GLU A 35 -0.72 4.83 6.34
N VAL A 36 0.31 4.16 5.81
CA VAL A 36 0.54 2.73 5.95
C VAL A 36 1.82 2.51 6.76
N ARG A 37 1.73 1.64 7.76
CA ARG A 37 2.84 1.25 8.65
C ARG A 37 3.15 -0.22 8.50
N GLY A 38 4.32 -0.65 8.95
CA GLY A 38 4.76 -2.04 8.87
C GLY A 38 5.38 -2.42 7.52
N THR A 39 5.47 -1.47 6.57
CA THR A 39 6.19 -1.64 5.31
C THR A 39 7.62 -1.10 5.41
N LEU A 40 8.48 -1.57 4.50
CA LEU A 40 9.83 -1.07 4.24
C LEU A 40 9.85 -0.03 3.09
N GLY A 41 8.67 0.40 2.63
CA GLY A 41 8.49 1.30 1.50
C GLY A 41 7.99 0.60 0.24
N LEU A 42 7.87 1.36 -0.84
CA LEU A 42 7.66 0.79 -2.18
C LEU A 42 8.92 0.03 -2.61
N ILE A 43 8.75 -0.96 -3.49
CA ILE A 43 9.88 -1.71 -4.05
C ILE A 43 10.81 -0.72 -4.81
N PRO A 44 12.10 -0.62 -4.46
CA PRO A 44 12.98 0.42 -5.00
C PRO A 44 13.48 0.17 -6.43
N LEU A 45 13.41 -1.07 -6.93
CA LEU A 45 13.87 -1.47 -8.26
C LEU A 45 12.79 -2.27 -8.97
N ALA A 46 11.92 -1.57 -9.71
CA ALA A 46 11.05 -2.21 -10.69
C ALA A 46 11.93 -2.88 -11.77
N PRO A 47 11.61 -4.10 -12.23
CA PRO A 47 12.16 -4.60 -13.48
C PRO A 47 11.89 -3.61 -14.60
N GLU A 48 12.89 -3.35 -15.44
CA GLU A 48 12.78 -2.43 -16.57
C GLU A 48 11.56 -2.80 -17.43
N GLY A 49 10.72 -1.81 -17.77
CA GLY A 49 9.49 -2.03 -18.55
C GLY A 49 8.29 -2.61 -17.78
N SER A 50 8.42 -2.98 -16.50
CA SER A 50 7.27 -3.28 -15.65
C SER A 50 6.95 -2.07 -14.77
N GLY A 51 5.81 -1.41 -15.00
CA GLY A 51 5.35 -0.33 -14.13
C GLY A 51 5.09 -0.84 -12.71
N TRP A 52 6.03 -0.62 -11.79
CA TRP A 52 5.89 -0.96 -10.37
C TRP A 52 5.80 0.31 -9.54
N GLY A 53 5.16 0.19 -8.38
CA GLY A 53 4.84 1.31 -7.50
C GLY A 53 3.41 1.15 -7.00
N TYR A 54 2.45 1.62 -7.78
CA TYR A 54 1.03 1.42 -7.48
C TYR A 54 0.19 1.23 -8.75
N SER A 55 -1.00 0.66 -8.57
CA SER A 55 -2.05 0.63 -9.58
C SER A 55 -3.38 1.06 -8.97
N MET A 56 -4.19 1.72 -9.78
CA MET A 56 -5.52 2.21 -9.39
C MET A 56 -6.58 1.18 -9.77
N GLY A 57 -7.60 1.03 -8.91
CA GLY A 57 -8.76 0.21 -9.22
C GLY A 57 -9.57 0.76 -10.41
N VAL A 58 -10.40 -0.07 -11.03
CA VAL A 58 -11.15 0.28 -12.25
C VAL A 58 -12.06 1.52 -12.08
N GLY A 59 -12.56 1.76 -10.87
CA GLY A 59 -13.39 2.93 -10.53
C GLY A 59 -12.62 4.23 -10.33
N GLU A 60 -11.30 4.17 -10.18
CA GLU A 60 -10.40 5.27 -9.81
C GLU A 60 -9.87 6.00 -11.06
N LYS A 61 -10.77 6.36 -11.98
CA LYS A 61 -10.39 6.98 -13.25
C LYS A 61 -9.82 8.38 -13.04
N GLU A 62 -8.67 8.63 -13.67
CA GLU A 62 -7.94 9.91 -13.63
C GLU A 62 -7.46 10.31 -12.22
N VAL A 63 -7.48 9.35 -11.28
CA VAL A 63 -6.87 9.53 -9.96
C VAL A 63 -5.40 9.18 -10.09
N SER A 64 -4.55 10.02 -9.50
CA SER A 64 -3.12 9.77 -9.36
C SER A 64 -2.76 9.62 -7.89
N ALA A 65 -1.72 8.83 -7.60
CA ALA A 65 -1.16 8.72 -6.26
C ALA A 65 0.26 9.28 -6.22
N VAL A 66 0.53 10.07 -5.18
CA VAL A 66 1.87 10.41 -4.74
C VAL A 66 2.17 9.58 -3.50
N VAL A 67 3.15 8.69 -3.61
CA VAL A 67 3.56 7.81 -2.51
C VAL A 67 4.92 8.25 -2.01
N THR A 68 5.04 8.46 -0.71
CA THR A 68 6.30 8.82 -0.04
C THR A 68 6.55 7.86 1.10
N TYR A 69 7.82 7.60 1.41
CA TYR A 69 8.21 6.80 2.56
C TYR A 69 9.23 7.56 3.40
N SER A 70 8.90 7.77 4.67
CA SER A 70 9.83 8.40 5.62
C SER A 70 9.55 7.92 7.03
N ARG A 71 10.59 7.78 7.86
CA ARG A 71 10.46 7.40 9.28
C ARG A 71 9.55 6.17 9.51
N LYS A 72 9.67 5.16 8.65
CA LYS A 72 8.87 3.91 8.68
C LYS A 72 7.36 4.08 8.44
N ILE A 73 6.96 5.19 7.82
CA ILE A 73 5.57 5.49 7.44
C ILE A 73 5.52 5.73 5.95
N MET A 74 4.70 4.95 5.25
CA MET A 74 4.38 5.19 3.85
C MET A 74 3.13 6.07 3.79
N THR A 75 3.23 7.24 3.17
CA THR A 75 2.10 8.17 2.97
C THR A 75 1.65 8.09 1.53
N VAL A 76 0.38 7.80 1.32
CA VAL A 76 -0.29 7.76 0.01
C VAL A 76 -1.23 8.95 -0.07
N LYS A 77 -0.96 9.85 -1.01
CA LYS A 77 -1.83 11.00 -1.32
C LYS A 77 -2.50 10.78 -2.65
N LEU A 78 -3.83 10.78 -2.66
CA LEU A 78 -4.64 10.62 -3.86
C LEU A 78 -5.13 11.97 -4.34
N GLN A 79 -5.03 12.19 -5.64
CA GLN A 79 -5.46 13.43 -6.28
C GLN A 79 -6.21 13.15 -7.56
N LYS A 80 -7.26 13.93 -7.79
CA LYS A 80 -7.97 14.02 -9.07
C LYS A 80 -8.08 15.49 -9.44
N ASP A 81 -7.65 15.85 -10.66
CA ASP A 81 -7.64 17.23 -11.15
C ASP A 81 -6.95 18.22 -10.19
N GLY A 82 -5.86 17.77 -9.55
CA GLY A 82 -5.08 18.55 -8.58
C GLY A 82 -5.72 18.70 -7.19
N GLN A 83 -6.94 18.18 -6.96
CA GLN A 83 -7.63 18.22 -5.68
C GLN A 83 -7.49 16.90 -4.91
N PRO A 84 -7.47 16.92 -3.56
CA PRO A 84 -7.50 15.70 -2.76
C PRO A 84 -8.71 14.82 -3.10
N TYR A 85 -8.46 13.54 -3.37
CA TYR A 85 -9.49 12.60 -3.79
C TYR A 85 -9.71 11.51 -2.73
N GLU A 86 -10.97 11.35 -2.29
CA GLU A 86 -11.37 10.29 -1.36
C GLU A 86 -11.42 8.95 -2.11
N LEU A 87 -10.74 7.93 -1.59
CA LEU A 87 -10.67 6.63 -2.26
C LEU A 87 -12.06 5.97 -2.22
N VAL A 88 -12.60 5.57 -3.36
CA VAL A 88 -13.93 4.93 -3.42
C VAL A 88 -13.80 3.41 -3.56
N GLY A 89 -12.94 3.00 -4.48
CA GLY A 89 -12.59 1.62 -4.77
C GLY A 89 -11.31 1.22 -4.05
N ALA A 90 -10.22 1.06 -4.80
CA ALA A 90 -8.97 0.53 -4.27
C ALA A 90 -7.73 1.12 -4.95
N VAL A 91 -6.62 1.15 -4.21
CA VAL A 91 -5.27 1.35 -4.74
C VAL A 91 -4.37 0.22 -4.26
N SER A 92 -3.65 -0.40 -5.19
CA SER A 92 -2.71 -1.49 -4.91
C SER A 92 -1.29 -0.96 -4.92
N LEU A 93 -0.55 -1.21 -3.85
CA LEU A 93 0.81 -0.69 -3.63
C LEU A 93 1.78 -1.86 -3.58
N HIS A 94 2.79 -1.86 -4.46
CA HIS A 94 3.82 -2.88 -4.49
C HIS A 94 4.92 -2.51 -3.48
N CYS A 95 4.96 -3.23 -2.37
CA CYS A 95 5.78 -2.89 -1.22
C CYS A 95 6.78 -3.99 -0.85
N GLU A 96 7.82 -3.57 -0.16
CA GLU A 96 8.61 -4.48 0.67
C GLU A 96 8.05 -4.48 2.10
N ILE A 97 8.01 -5.65 2.71
CA ILE A 97 7.66 -5.86 4.12
C ILE A 97 8.75 -6.73 4.77
N ALA A 98 8.90 -6.61 6.09
CA ALA A 98 9.78 -7.52 6.83
C ALA A 98 9.31 -8.96 6.67
N ASP A 99 10.26 -9.90 6.57
CA ASP A 99 9.91 -11.32 6.53
C ASP A 99 9.20 -11.73 7.81
N SER A 100 8.20 -12.61 7.66
CA SER A 100 7.60 -13.30 8.80
C SER A 100 8.66 -14.18 9.45
N ALA A 101 8.69 -14.23 10.78
CA ALA A 101 9.55 -15.17 11.48
C ALA A 101 9.22 -16.60 11.00
N PRO A 102 10.23 -17.47 10.83
CA PRO A 102 9.99 -18.87 10.46
C PRO A 102 8.98 -19.49 11.42
N VAL A 103 7.96 -20.16 10.88
CA VAL A 103 7.06 -20.95 11.70
C VAL A 103 7.86 -22.15 12.20
N VAL A 104 8.12 -22.19 13.52
CA VAL A 104 8.68 -23.38 14.16
C VAL A 104 7.58 -24.44 14.16
N VAL A 105 7.68 -25.40 13.24
CA VAL A 105 6.85 -26.61 13.26
C VAL A 105 7.28 -27.47 14.45
N PRO A 106 6.36 -27.86 15.35
CA PRO A 106 6.68 -28.79 16.42
C PRO A 106 7.21 -30.09 15.83
N VAL A 107 8.32 -30.59 16.37
CA VAL A 107 8.81 -31.94 16.07
C VAL A 107 7.99 -32.89 16.94
N PHE A 108 7.21 -33.77 16.32
CA PHE A 108 6.50 -34.86 17.00
C PHE A 108 7.39 -36.09 17.11
#